data_AF-A0A7V8G6V0-F1
#
_entry.id   AF-A0A7V8G6V0-F1
#
_cell.length_a   1.000
_cell.length_b   1.000
_cell.length_c   1.000
_cell.angle_alpha   90.00
_cell.angle_beta   90.00
_cell.angle_gamma   90.00
#
_symmetry.space_group_name_H-M   'P 1'
#
loop_
_entity.id
_entity.type
_entity.pdbx_description
1 polymer ?
#
loop_
_entity_poly.entity_id
_entity_poly.type
_entity_poly.pdbx_seq_one_letter_code
_entity_poly.pdbx_strand_id
1 'polypeptide(L)'
;MSASLAASLLDLLLGLELGARGDADPNRFALEGVRWTAGQDGTRELRIARLEATALRLATGALVLEIERIAVHELVARMHAENGSLRVGAIEARDAEFAGLKLHGPLVLPRQFRQLWEATHPANGTAQPPPADAWQLGPLGEIDGTLRGRITDAHLLFDADVTVPIRHGLVDFNDATVEHVGPDSRMGVSPLGFYVDAPNGRSYLYQFASAPLAGVEFERRKSLIGPWISERGKLRLRPFAESMLRQGLGTQAQGLTAQARTLLGRTALSGELRLGDGLLALPGLRVSMDGHEQGVNTIVLRSESVGRGLGAEIAALSAREIAASWGGAQLAGEALTAKLGVQVVVEGDTLRFVLAVANGRITAPRIGFAAGEPA
;
A
#
# COMPACT_ATOMS: atom_id res chain seq x y z
N MET A 1 16.90 -11.87 -33.11
CA MET A 1 15.50 -11.49 -33.41
C MET A 1 14.52 -11.71 -32.25
N SER A 2 14.95 -12.15 -31.05
CA SER A 2 14.08 -12.33 -29.87
C SER A 2 13.88 -11.07 -29.01
N ALA A 3 14.71 -10.03 -29.19
CA ALA A 3 14.64 -8.81 -28.40
C ALA A 3 13.53 -7.84 -28.83
N SER A 4 13.17 -7.78 -30.12
CA SER A 4 12.19 -6.79 -30.60
C SER A 4 10.75 -7.16 -30.22
N LEU A 5 10.42 -8.44 -30.03
CA LEU A 5 9.07 -8.88 -29.68
C LEU A 5 8.80 -8.70 -28.17
N ALA A 6 9.82 -8.91 -27.33
CA ALA A 6 9.78 -8.58 -25.90
C ALA A 6 9.70 -7.06 -25.66
N ALA A 7 10.48 -6.28 -26.42
CA ALA A 7 10.42 -4.82 -26.38
C ALA A 7 9.05 -4.30 -26.86
N SER A 8 8.50 -4.82 -27.96
CA SER A 8 7.17 -4.42 -28.45
C SER A 8 6.05 -4.82 -27.51
N LEU A 9 6.13 -5.95 -26.79
CA LEU A 9 5.13 -6.30 -25.77
C LEU A 9 5.19 -5.36 -24.55
N LEU A 10 6.37 -4.85 -24.20
CA LEU A 10 6.54 -3.93 -23.06
C LEU A 10 6.22 -2.48 -23.41
N ASP A 11 6.60 -2.03 -24.62
CA ASP A 11 6.25 -0.71 -25.16
C ASP A 11 4.75 -0.56 -25.37
N LEU A 12 4.10 -1.61 -25.90
CA LEU A 12 2.66 -1.60 -26.21
C LEU A 12 1.79 -1.68 -24.95
N LEU A 13 2.35 -2.12 -23.82
CA LEU A 13 1.61 -2.23 -22.57
C LEU A 13 1.64 -0.96 -21.72
N LEU A 14 2.73 -0.20 -21.72
CA LEU A 14 2.93 0.77 -20.64
C LEU A 14 3.86 1.95 -20.93
N GLY A 15 4.33 2.24 -22.15
CA GLY A 15 5.30 3.35 -22.35
C GLY A 15 6.52 3.25 -21.41
N LEU A 16 6.88 2.02 -21.01
CA LEU A 16 8.00 1.70 -20.13
C LEU A 16 9.25 1.59 -20.98
N GLU A 17 10.31 2.29 -20.60
CA GLU A 17 11.62 2.03 -21.19
C GLU A 17 12.22 0.79 -20.54
N LEU A 18 12.45 -0.26 -21.34
CA LEU A 18 13.20 -1.44 -20.90
C LEU A 18 14.70 -1.16 -20.98
N GLY A 19 15.34 -1.04 -19.83
CA GLY A 19 16.79 -0.93 -19.69
C GLY A 19 17.42 -2.23 -19.16
N ALA A 20 18.75 -2.28 -19.16
CA ALA A 20 19.49 -3.26 -18.36
C ALA A 20 19.62 -2.78 -16.91
N ARG A 21 19.72 -3.71 -15.95
CA ARG A 21 19.95 -3.41 -14.52
C ARG A 21 21.36 -2.84 -14.24
N GLY A 22 22.26 -2.90 -15.23
CA GLY A 22 23.58 -2.26 -15.28
C GLY A 22 24.37 -2.71 -16.50
N ASP A 23 25.58 -2.19 -16.72
CA ASP A 23 26.47 -2.61 -17.82
C ASP A 23 26.95 -4.08 -17.68
N ALA A 24 26.86 -4.66 -16.48
CA ALA A 24 27.36 -6.00 -16.18
C ALA A 24 26.33 -7.13 -16.33
N ASP A 25 25.03 -6.84 -16.25
CA ASP A 25 23.97 -7.86 -16.31
C ASP A 25 22.95 -7.53 -17.41
N PRO A 26 23.12 -8.09 -18.63
CA PRO A 26 22.15 -7.91 -19.69
C PRO A 26 20.85 -8.66 -19.35
N ASN A 27 19.72 -8.10 -19.78
CA ASN A 27 18.42 -8.78 -19.70
C ASN A 27 18.51 -10.17 -20.36
N ARG A 28 18.18 -11.23 -19.62
CA ARG A 28 18.16 -12.59 -20.17
C ARG A 28 16.74 -13.12 -20.18
N PHE A 29 16.36 -13.72 -21.31
CA PHE A 29 15.10 -14.39 -21.51
C PHE A 29 15.35 -15.84 -21.94
N ALA A 30 14.74 -16.79 -21.26
CA ALA A 30 14.72 -18.20 -21.62
C ALA A 30 13.28 -18.64 -21.87
N LEU A 31 13.08 -19.39 -22.95
CA LEU A 31 11.79 -19.90 -23.39
C LEU A 31 11.93 -21.39 -23.66
N GLU A 32 11.09 -22.20 -23.03
CA GLU A 32 11.06 -23.65 -23.21
C GLU A 32 9.67 -24.10 -23.66
N GLY A 33 9.63 -25.11 -24.53
CA GLY A 33 8.37 -25.73 -24.96
C GLY A 33 7.45 -24.80 -25.78
N VAL A 34 8.02 -23.89 -26.56
CA VAL A 34 7.25 -22.96 -27.40
C VAL A 34 6.46 -23.71 -28.47
N ARG A 35 5.15 -23.48 -28.53
CA ARG A 35 4.24 -24.04 -29.55
C ARG A 35 3.34 -22.94 -30.10
N TRP A 36 3.12 -22.98 -31.39
CA TRP A 36 2.24 -22.06 -32.09
C TRP A 36 1.13 -22.85 -32.78
N THR A 37 -0.12 -22.50 -32.51
CA THR A 37 -1.29 -23.13 -33.12
C THR A 37 -2.21 -22.07 -33.74
N ALA A 38 -2.57 -22.26 -35.00
CA ALA A 38 -3.61 -21.45 -35.65
C ALA A 38 -4.98 -22.08 -35.36
N GLY A 39 -5.88 -21.30 -34.78
CA GLY A 39 -7.29 -21.68 -34.60
C GLY A 39 -8.11 -21.48 -35.87
N GLN A 40 -9.30 -22.08 -35.91
CA GLN A 40 -10.20 -22.03 -37.07
C GLN A 40 -10.82 -20.63 -37.29
N ASP A 41 -10.91 -19.81 -36.24
CA ASP A 41 -11.56 -18.50 -36.26
C ASP A 41 -10.58 -17.31 -36.41
N GLY A 42 -9.42 -17.54 -37.04
CA GLY A 42 -8.38 -16.50 -37.17
C GLY A 42 -7.64 -16.13 -35.87
N THR A 43 -8.08 -16.71 -34.74
CA THR A 43 -7.37 -16.64 -33.46
C THR A 43 -6.11 -17.50 -33.53
N ARG A 44 -4.99 -16.97 -33.04
CA ARG A 44 -3.72 -17.67 -32.95
C ARG A 44 -3.34 -17.83 -31.49
N GLU A 45 -2.81 -18.99 -31.15
CA GLU A 45 -2.44 -19.32 -29.79
C GLU A 45 -0.94 -19.63 -29.73
N LEU A 46 -0.25 -18.93 -28.84
CA LEU A 46 1.14 -19.19 -28.46
C LEU A 46 1.14 -19.84 -27.08
N ARG A 47 1.68 -21.05 -26.98
CA ARG A 47 1.93 -21.74 -25.72
C ARG A 47 3.42 -21.77 -25.43
N ILE A 48 3.80 -21.50 -24.19
CA ILE A 48 5.18 -21.57 -23.70
C ILE A 48 5.15 -22.34 -22.38
N ALA A 49 5.83 -23.49 -22.31
CA ALA A 49 5.84 -24.33 -21.12
C ALA A 49 6.52 -23.62 -19.94
N ARG A 50 7.64 -22.92 -20.21
CA ARG A 50 8.33 -22.08 -19.23
C ARG A 50 8.91 -20.84 -19.90
N LEU A 51 8.58 -19.68 -19.35
CA LEU A 51 9.21 -18.40 -19.67
C LEU A 51 9.95 -17.94 -18.43
N GLU A 52 11.23 -17.61 -18.58
CA GLU A 52 12.03 -17.01 -17.51
C GLU A 52 12.69 -15.73 -18.01
N ALA A 53 12.57 -14.67 -17.21
CA ALA A 53 13.16 -13.37 -17.49
C ALA A 53 13.94 -12.91 -16.26
N THR A 54 15.17 -12.43 -16.46
CA THR A 54 16.07 -12.02 -15.36
C THR A 54 16.73 -10.68 -15.63
N ALA A 55 17.13 -10.03 -14.55
CA ALA A 55 17.82 -8.74 -14.53
C ALA A 55 17.05 -7.60 -15.22
N LEU A 56 15.70 -7.63 -15.18
CA LEU A 56 14.88 -6.61 -15.83
C LEU A 56 14.91 -5.30 -15.06
N ARG A 57 15.00 -4.19 -15.79
CA ARG A 57 14.81 -2.85 -15.27
C ARG A 57 13.85 -2.09 -16.18
N LEU A 58 12.74 -1.66 -15.61
CA LEU A 58 11.69 -0.92 -16.29
C LEU A 58 11.57 0.46 -15.63
N ALA A 59 11.47 1.52 -16.44
CA ALA A 59 11.33 2.88 -15.91
C ALA A 59 10.14 3.61 -16.56
N THR A 60 9.40 4.37 -15.73
CA THR A 60 8.39 5.33 -16.17
C THR A 60 8.57 6.64 -15.41
N GLY A 61 9.12 7.65 -16.08
CA GLY A 61 9.48 8.91 -15.43
C GLY A 61 10.47 8.69 -14.29
N ALA A 62 10.09 9.06 -13.07
CA ALA A 62 10.92 8.90 -11.88
C ALA A 62 10.72 7.55 -11.15
N LEU A 63 9.78 6.71 -11.62
CA LEU A 63 9.54 5.38 -11.06
C LEU A 63 10.42 4.36 -11.76
N VAL A 64 11.06 3.49 -10.97
CA VAL A 64 11.91 2.41 -11.44
C VAL A 64 11.43 1.11 -10.82
N LEU A 65 11.19 0.11 -11.67
CA LEU A 65 10.88 -1.26 -11.31
C LEU A 65 12.06 -2.15 -11.71
N GLU A 66 12.73 -2.72 -10.72
CA GLU A 66 13.77 -3.72 -10.90
C GLU A 66 13.19 -5.10 -10.59
N ILE A 67 13.59 -6.10 -11.38
CA ILE A 67 13.13 -7.47 -11.23
C ILE A 67 14.33 -8.37 -11.40
N GLU A 68 14.67 -9.13 -10.36
CA GLU A 68 15.77 -10.09 -10.42
C GLU A 68 15.40 -11.30 -11.28
N ARG A 69 14.22 -11.88 -11.03
CA ARG A 69 13.71 -13.02 -11.77
C ARG A 69 12.18 -13.00 -11.81
N ILE A 70 11.63 -13.29 -12.99
CA ILE A 70 10.24 -13.74 -13.17
C ILE A 70 10.29 -15.08 -13.89
N ALA A 71 9.52 -16.05 -13.40
CA ALA A 71 9.28 -17.31 -14.08
C ALA A 71 7.77 -17.51 -14.25
N VAL A 72 7.33 -17.79 -15.46
CA VAL A 72 5.92 -18.06 -15.80
C VAL A 72 5.82 -19.46 -16.36
N HIS A 73 4.92 -20.27 -15.80
CA HIS A 73 4.73 -21.66 -16.18
C HIS A 73 3.42 -21.86 -16.93
N GLU A 74 3.46 -22.64 -18.01
CA GLU A 74 2.32 -22.94 -18.87
C GLU A 74 1.62 -21.66 -19.39
N LEU A 75 2.40 -20.74 -19.95
CA LEU A 75 1.89 -19.48 -20.51
C LEU A 75 1.13 -19.76 -21.81
N VAL A 76 -0.06 -19.20 -21.91
CA VAL A 76 -0.93 -19.21 -23.08
C VAL A 76 -1.27 -17.78 -23.47
N ALA A 77 -0.83 -17.34 -24.64
CA ALA A 77 -1.20 -16.05 -25.22
C ALA A 77 -2.15 -16.26 -26.40
N ARG A 78 -3.35 -15.69 -26.30
CA ARG A 78 -4.34 -15.66 -27.39
C ARG A 78 -4.19 -14.36 -28.16
N MET A 79 -3.93 -14.46 -29.45
CA MET A 79 -3.77 -13.33 -30.37
C MET A 79 -4.85 -13.35 -31.44
N HIS A 80 -5.23 -12.17 -31.89
CA HIS A 80 -6.11 -11.98 -33.04
C HIS A 80 -5.39 -11.12 -34.08
N ALA A 81 -5.73 -11.32 -35.35
CA ALA A 81 -5.27 -10.45 -36.42
C ALA A 81 -6.24 -9.27 -36.57
N GLU A 82 -5.75 -8.05 -36.38
CA GLU A 82 -6.52 -6.81 -36.57
C GLU A 82 -5.74 -5.91 -37.53
N ASN A 83 -6.38 -5.52 -38.66
CA ASN A 83 -5.77 -4.66 -39.69
C ASN A 83 -4.38 -5.11 -40.18
N GLY A 84 -4.16 -6.43 -40.31
CA GLY A 84 -2.88 -7.00 -40.74
C GLY A 84 -1.81 -7.07 -39.65
N SER A 85 -2.10 -6.61 -38.43
CA SER A 85 -1.23 -6.72 -37.25
C SER A 85 -1.74 -7.81 -36.29
N LEU A 86 -0.82 -8.53 -35.65
CA LEU A 86 -1.16 -9.45 -34.56
C LEU A 86 -1.25 -8.67 -33.26
N ARG A 87 -2.40 -8.75 -32.58
CA ARG A 87 -2.60 -8.16 -31.26
C ARG A 87 -2.85 -9.27 -30.24
N VAL A 88 -2.24 -9.12 -29.07
CA VAL A 88 -2.53 -10.00 -27.93
C VAL A 88 -3.84 -9.56 -27.32
N GLY A 89 -4.83 -10.46 -27.24
CA GLY A 89 -6.09 -10.19 -26.57
C GLY A 89 -6.08 -10.61 -25.11
N ALA A 90 -5.46 -11.75 -24.82
CA ALA A 90 -5.36 -12.28 -23.46
C ALA A 90 -4.09 -13.11 -23.27
N ILE A 91 -3.58 -13.09 -22.03
CA ILE A 91 -2.48 -13.93 -21.55
C ILE A 91 -2.97 -14.66 -20.31
N GLU A 92 -2.79 -15.98 -20.25
CA GLU A 92 -3.10 -16.82 -19.11
C GLU A 92 -1.87 -17.64 -18.76
N ALA A 93 -1.67 -18.00 -17.49
CA ALA A 93 -0.64 -18.96 -17.11
C ALA A 93 -1.13 -19.83 -15.95
N ARG A 94 -0.46 -20.96 -15.70
CA ARG A 94 -0.73 -21.79 -14.51
C ARG A 94 -0.28 -21.07 -13.24
N ASP A 95 0.92 -20.53 -13.27
CA ASP A 95 1.47 -19.71 -12.19
C ASP A 95 2.58 -18.79 -12.69
N ALA A 96 2.82 -17.73 -11.94
CA ALA A 96 3.93 -16.81 -12.13
C ALA A 96 4.66 -16.61 -10.79
N GLU A 97 5.95 -16.89 -10.77
CA GLU A 97 6.86 -16.66 -9.66
C GLU A 97 7.70 -15.41 -9.94
N PHE A 98 7.99 -14.65 -8.89
CA PHE A 98 8.85 -13.48 -8.95
C PHE A 98 9.77 -13.46 -7.75
N ALA A 99 10.98 -12.98 -7.98
CA ALA A 99 11.99 -12.78 -6.95
C ALA A 99 12.71 -11.45 -7.16
N GLY A 100 13.10 -10.84 -6.05
CA GLY A 100 13.87 -9.59 -6.04
C GLY A 100 13.20 -8.45 -6.80
N LEU A 101 11.87 -8.33 -6.70
CA LEU A 101 11.12 -7.24 -7.30
C LEU A 101 11.27 -6.00 -6.41
N LYS A 102 11.65 -4.87 -7.00
CA LYS A 102 11.83 -3.60 -6.28
C LYS A 102 11.27 -2.46 -7.12
N LEU A 103 10.16 -1.90 -6.67
CA LEU A 103 9.59 -0.66 -7.20
C LEU A 103 10.02 0.50 -6.31
N HIS A 104 10.65 1.52 -6.87
CA HIS A 104 11.04 2.69 -6.09
C HIS A 104 10.98 3.97 -6.91
N GLY A 105 10.87 5.08 -6.20
CA GLY A 105 10.84 6.41 -6.79
C GLY A 105 10.48 7.46 -5.75
N PRO A 106 10.41 8.73 -6.14
CA PRO A 106 9.95 9.76 -5.24
C PRO A 106 8.47 9.51 -4.94
N LEU A 107 8.08 9.67 -3.68
CA LEU A 107 6.70 9.68 -3.25
C LEU A 107 6.10 11.05 -3.55
N VAL A 108 6.07 11.40 -4.84
CA VAL A 108 5.19 12.45 -5.37
C VAL A 108 3.94 11.72 -5.80
N LEU A 109 2.74 12.13 -5.32
CA LEU A 109 1.48 11.59 -5.84
C LEU A 109 1.54 11.64 -7.38
N PRO A 110 1.68 10.47 -8.06
CA PRO A 110 1.90 10.44 -9.50
C PRO A 110 0.75 11.17 -10.19
N ARG A 111 1.00 11.84 -11.31
CA ARG A 111 -0.06 12.54 -12.05
C ARG A 111 -1.24 11.62 -12.38
N GLN A 112 -1.02 10.32 -12.62
CA GLN A 112 -2.12 9.39 -12.85
C GLN A 112 -2.94 9.12 -11.59
N PHE A 113 -2.31 8.99 -10.42
CA PHE A 113 -3.01 8.91 -9.14
C PHE A 113 -3.73 10.22 -8.86
N ARG A 114 -3.11 11.37 -9.14
CA ARG A 114 -3.73 12.68 -9.03
C ARG A 114 -4.91 12.84 -9.99
N GLN A 115 -4.85 12.31 -11.21
CA GLN A 115 -5.94 12.34 -12.17
C GLN A 115 -7.08 11.37 -11.81
N LEU A 116 -6.77 10.15 -11.35
CA LEU A 116 -7.76 9.23 -10.76
C LEU A 116 -8.38 9.82 -9.49
N TRP A 117 -7.58 10.52 -8.70
CA TRP A 117 -7.99 11.24 -7.51
C TRP A 117 -8.86 12.44 -7.84
N GLU A 118 -8.49 13.28 -8.80
CA GLU A 118 -9.24 14.44 -9.29
C GLU A 118 -10.51 14.00 -10.04
N ALA A 119 -10.46 12.87 -10.76
CA ALA A 119 -11.63 12.25 -11.39
C ALA A 119 -12.62 11.70 -10.36
N THR A 120 -12.14 11.34 -9.16
CA THR A 120 -12.98 10.95 -8.02
C THR A 120 -13.29 12.11 -7.07
N HIS A 121 -12.61 13.25 -7.20
CA HIS A 121 -12.72 14.43 -6.31
C HIS A 121 -12.44 15.74 -7.09
N PRO A 122 -13.33 16.18 -8.01
CA PRO A 122 -13.12 17.39 -8.79
C PRO A 122 -13.16 18.66 -7.93
N ALA A 123 -12.34 19.64 -8.29
CA ALA A 123 -12.13 20.90 -7.54
C ALA A 123 -13.32 21.87 -7.55
N ASN A 124 -14.27 21.68 -8.46
CA ASN A 124 -15.56 22.37 -8.42
C ASN A 124 -16.52 21.48 -7.66
N GLY A 125 -17.19 22.01 -6.63
CA GLY A 125 -18.05 21.31 -5.66
C GLY A 125 -19.26 20.53 -6.20
N THR A 126 -19.22 20.09 -7.45
CA THR A 126 -20.03 19.04 -8.07
C THR A 126 -19.26 17.70 -8.09
N ALA A 127 -18.54 17.38 -7.01
CA ALA A 127 -17.91 16.07 -6.87
C ALA A 127 -18.99 15.02 -6.70
N GLN A 128 -19.11 14.13 -7.69
CA GLN A 128 -19.67 12.81 -7.42
C GLN A 128 -18.64 12.14 -6.49
N PRO A 129 -19.01 11.79 -5.24
CA PRO A 129 -18.07 11.13 -4.34
C PRO A 129 -17.48 9.91 -5.05
N PRO A 130 -16.22 9.52 -4.76
CA PRO A 130 -15.72 8.22 -5.20
C PRO A 130 -16.80 7.18 -4.87
N PRO A 131 -17.08 6.21 -5.76
CA PRO A 131 -18.04 5.17 -5.43
C PRO A 131 -17.67 4.63 -4.05
N ALA A 132 -18.67 4.46 -3.17
CA ALA A 132 -18.47 4.20 -1.74
C ALA A 132 -17.50 3.03 -1.46
N ASP A 133 -17.33 2.17 -2.47
CA ASP A 133 -16.55 0.95 -2.50
C ASP A 133 -15.11 1.10 -3.02
N ALA A 134 -14.66 2.31 -3.40
CA ALA A 134 -13.33 2.55 -3.99
C ALA A 134 -12.17 2.31 -3.02
N TRP A 135 -12.43 2.50 -1.72
CA TRP A 135 -11.50 2.26 -0.64
C TRP A 135 -12.15 1.34 0.38
N GLN A 136 -11.68 0.09 0.43
CA GLN A 136 -12.11 -0.87 1.44
C GLN A 136 -10.87 -1.44 2.12
N LEU A 137 -10.78 -1.24 3.43
CA LEU A 137 -9.66 -1.71 4.24
C LEU A 137 -10.18 -2.80 5.18
N GLY A 138 -10.82 -3.84 4.61
CA GLY A 138 -11.38 -4.98 5.33
C GLY A 138 -10.47 -5.54 6.42
N PRO A 139 -9.18 -5.84 6.12
CA PRO A 139 -8.22 -6.36 7.08
C PRO A 139 -7.97 -5.51 8.33
N LEU A 140 -8.26 -4.21 8.28
CA LEU A 140 -8.17 -3.32 9.45
C LEU A 140 -9.36 -3.45 10.41
N GLY A 141 -10.41 -4.17 10.04
CA GLY A 141 -11.58 -4.40 10.88
C GLY A 141 -11.30 -5.33 12.05
N GLU A 142 -10.38 -6.29 11.87
CA GLU A 142 -10.03 -7.33 12.85
C GLU A 142 -8.53 -7.34 13.17
N ILE A 143 -7.83 -6.25 12.85
CA ILE A 143 -6.40 -6.14 13.13
C ILE A 143 -6.13 -6.18 14.64
N ASP A 144 -5.13 -6.96 15.04
CA ASP A 144 -4.67 -7.09 16.42
C ASP A 144 -3.19 -6.78 16.50
N GLY A 145 -2.73 -6.28 17.66
CA GLY A 145 -1.31 -6.14 17.91
C GLY A 145 -0.98 -5.00 18.84
N THR A 146 0.24 -4.51 18.75
CA THR A 146 0.70 -3.40 19.60
C THR A 146 1.67 -2.52 18.84
N LEU A 147 1.44 -1.20 18.93
CA LEU A 147 2.40 -0.19 18.51
C LEU A 147 3.13 0.36 19.73
N ARG A 148 4.44 0.58 19.59
CA ARG A 148 5.31 1.16 20.61
C ARG A 148 6.08 2.33 20.02
N GLY A 149 5.88 3.51 20.58
CA GLY A 149 6.67 4.69 20.29
C GLY A 149 7.67 4.94 21.41
N ARG A 150 8.94 5.20 21.09
CA ARG A 150 9.92 5.68 22.05
C ARG A 150 10.40 7.06 21.65
N ILE A 151 10.25 8.02 22.54
CA ILE A 151 10.72 9.39 22.36
C ILE A 151 11.95 9.55 23.24
N THR A 152 13.12 9.81 22.63
CA THR A 152 14.37 10.04 23.37
C THR A 152 14.78 11.49 23.21
N ASP A 153 14.87 12.23 24.32
CA ASP A 153 15.26 13.64 24.30
C ASP A 153 16.18 14.05 25.46
N ALA A 154 17.48 14.07 25.17
CA ALA A 154 18.50 14.52 26.12
C ALA A 154 18.42 16.03 26.46
N HIS A 155 17.75 16.86 25.64
CA HIS A 155 17.60 18.29 25.90
C HIS A 155 16.39 18.63 26.77
N LEU A 156 15.36 17.77 26.78
CA LEU A 156 14.14 17.95 27.58
C LEU A 156 14.10 17.06 28.83
N LEU A 157 15.15 16.27 29.09
CA LEU A 157 15.24 15.32 30.22
C LEU A 157 14.04 14.36 30.29
N PHE A 158 13.45 14.05 29.14
CA PHE A 158 12.22 13.29 29.04
C PHE A 158 12.39 12.18 28.02
N ASP A 159 12.44 10.95 28.54
CA ASP A 159 12.22 9.75 27.75
C ASP A 159 10.79 9.29 27.98
N ALA A 160 10.08 9.00 26.89
CA ALA A 160 8.76 8.40 26.98
C ALA A 160 8.65 7.14 26.12
N ASP A 161 8.11 6.10 26.74
CA ASP A 161 7.65 4.89 26.08
C ASP A 161 6.12 4.92 26.01
N VAL A 162 5.61 4.96 24.78
CA VAL A 162 4.19 4.96 24.46
C VAL A 162 3.81 3.58 23.96
N THR A 163 2.84 2.92 24.60
CA THR A 163 2.30 1.64 24.13
C THR A 163 0.83 1.81 23.76
N VAL A 164 0.48 1.44 22.53
CA VAL A 164 -0.89 1.50 22.02
C VAL A 164 -1.31 0.10 21.59
N PRO A 165 -2.08 -0.63 22.42
CA PRO A 165 -2.65 -1.91 22.04
C PRO A 165 -3.78 -1.71 21.02
N ILE A 166 -3.88 -2.64 20.08
CA ILE A 166 -4.93 -2.71 19.06
C ILE A 166 -5.61 -4.07 19.21
N ARG A 167 -6.93 -4.08 19.40
CA ARG A 167 -7.71 -5.31 19.55
C ARG A 167 -8.92 -5.27 18.64
N HIS A 168 -9.05 -6.24 17.73
CA HIS A 168 -10.16 -6.33 16.78
C HIS A 168 -10.46 -4.99 16.07
N GLY A 169 -9.41 -4.35 15.54
CA GLY A 169 -9.50 -3.06 14.86
C GLY A 169 -9.84 -1.87 15.74
N LEU A 170 -9.83 -2.02 17.07
CA LEU A 170 -10.12 -0.98 18.04
C LEU A 170 -8.86 -0.57 18.81
N VAL A 171 -8.61 0.73 18.88
CA VAL A 171 -7.74 1.35 19.89
C VAL A 171 -8.64 1.93 20.98
N ASP A 172 -8.51 1.42 22.20
CA ASP A 172 -9.09 2.04 23.39
C ASP A 172 -8.01 2.87 24.07
N PHE A 173 -8.18 4.20 24.12
CA PHE A 173 -7.17 5.08 24.71
C PHE A 173 -7.08 4.96 26.23
N ASN A 174 -8.02 4.26 26.89
CA ASN A 174 -7.86 3.92 28.31
C ASN A 174 -6.77 2.84 28.52
N ASP A 175 -6.47 2.05 27.50
CA ASP A 175 -5.44 1.00 27.54
C ASP A 175 -4.09 1.47 26.96
N ALA A 176 -4.06 2.67 26.37
CA ALA A 176 -2.82 3.26 25.89
C ALA A 176 -2.01 3.79 27.08
N THR A 177 -0.75 3.37 27.19
CA THR A 177 0.16 3.79 28.26
C THR A 177 1.18 4.79 27.71
N VAL A 178 1.52 5.78 28.54
CA VAL A 178 2.63 6.70 28.29
C VAL A 178 3.48 6.69 29.56
N GLU A 179 4.55 5.91 29.54
CA GLU A 179 5.50 5.80 30.63
C GLU A 179 6.60 6.84 30.41
N HIS A 180 6.92 7.63 31.43
CA HIS A 180 8.05 8.56 31.39
C HIS A 180 8.62 8.77 32.79
N VAL A 181 9.81 9.38 32.85
CA VAL A 181 10.40 9.85 34.10
C VAL A 181 9.71 11.16 34.51
N GLY A 182 8.62 11.10 35.28
CA GLY A 182 7.82 12.25 35.72
C GLY A 182 6.34 11.91 36.03
N PRO A 183 5.44 12.90 36.24
CA PRO A 183 4.05 12.63 36.63
C PRO A 183 3.19 12.13 35.46
N ASP A 184 2.39 11.08 35.68
CA ASP A 184 1.57 10.34 34.69
C ASP A 184 1.04 11.17 33.51
N SER A 185 1.57 10.90 32.31
CA SER A 185 0.99 11.37 31.05
C SER A 185 -0.04 10.37 30.51
N ARG A 186 -1.09 10.86 29.82
CA ARG A 186 -2.16 10.00 29.29
C ARG A 186 -2.63 10.46 27.92
N MET A 187 -2.92 9.51 27.04
CA MET A 187 -3.40 9.80 25.68
C MET A 187 -4.92 9.74 25.57
N GLY A 188 -5.48 10.42 24.57
CA GLY A 188 -6.90 10.31 24.27
C GLY A 188 -7.30 10.98 22.97
N VAL A 189 -8.60 10.96 22.71
CA VAL A 189 -9.21 11.58 21.54
C VAL A 189 -10.37 12.49 21.96
N SER A 190 -10.34 13.73 21.46
CA SER A 190 -11.39 14.73 21.69
C SER A 190 -11.91 15.27 20.36
N PRO A 191 -13.01 16.03 20.32
CA PRO A 191 -13.50 16.63 19.07
C PRO A 191 -12.46 17.50 18.33
N LEU A 192 -11.46 18.02 19.04
CA LEU A 192 -10.36 18.79 18.44
C LEU A 192 -9.25 17.92 17.83
N GLY A 193 -9.07 16.67 18.28
CA GLY A 193 -7.92 15.87 17.87
C GLY A 193 -7.47 14.79 18.85
N PHE A 194 -6.44 14.05 18.43
CA PHE A 194 -5.65 13.18 19.29
C PHE A 194 -4.73 14.02 20.17
N TYR A 195 -4.70 13.73 21.46
CA TYR A 195 -3.96 14.51 22.44
C TYR A 195 -3.19 13.65 23.43
N VAL A 196 -2.22 14.29 24.10
CA VAL A 196 -1.56 13.82 25.31
C VAL A 196 -1.83 14.83 26.42
N ASP A 197 -2.35 14.38 27.54
CA ASP A 197 -2.43 15.14 28.78
C ASP A 197 -1.11 14.94 29.54
N ALA A 198 -0.40 16.03 29.79
CA ALA A 198 0.79 16.10 30.61
C ALA A 198 0.52 16.99 31.84
N PRO A 199 1.40 17.00 32.87
CA PRO A 199 1.18 17.76 34.10
C PRO A 199 1.06 19.27 33.89
N ASN A 200 1.67 19.79 32.83
CA ASN A 200 1.64 21.20 32.44
C ASN A 200 0.49 21.55 31.46
N GLY A 201 -0.35 20.58 31.09
CA GLY A 201 -1.52 20.79 30.24
C GLY A 201 -1.64 19.78 29.10
N ARG A 202 -2.64 20.02 28.25
CA ARG A 202 -2.96 19.18 27.09
C ARG A 202 -2.20 19.64 25.85
N SER A 203 -1.55 18.70 25.17
CA SER A 203 -0.90 18.92 23.87
C SER A 203 -1.58 18.07 22.79
N TYR A 204 -1.90 18.67 21.65
CA TYR A 204 -2.50 17.97 20.51
C TYR A 204 -1.43 17.43 19.56
N LEU A 205 -1.52 16.14 19.25
CA LEU A 205 -0.63 15.47 18.28
C LEU A 205 -1.15 15.65 16.86
N TYR A 206 -2.46 15.49 16.68
CA TYR A 206 -3.14 15.59 15.40
C TYR A 206 -4.45 16.35 15.60
N GLN A 207 -4.70 17.38 14.79
CA GLN A 207 -5.92 18.17 14.85
C GLN A 207 -6.89 17.78 13.73
N PHE A 208 -8.15 17.61 14.11
CA PHE A 208 -9.23 17.25 13.20
C PHE A 208 -9.78 18.48 12.45
N ALA A 209 -10.28 18.23 11.24
CA ALA A 209 -11.00 19.19 10.41
C ALA A 209 -12.26 19.73 11.08
N SER A 210 -13.11 18.78 11.48
CA SER A 210 -14.42 18.95 12.05
C SER A 210 -14.88 17.59 12.57
N ALA A 211 -15.69 17.60 13.62
CA ALA A 211 -16.36 16.42 14.14
C ALA A 211 -17.81 16.38 13.63
N PRO A 212 -18.44 15.19 13.48
CA PRO A 212 -17.93 13.87 13.86
C PRO A 212 -16.98 13.23 12.84
N LEU A 213 -16.12 12.33 13.31
CA LEU A 213 -15.23 11.52 12.47
C LEU A 213 -15.65 10.06 12.50
N ALA A 214 -15.60 9.41 11.33
CA ALA A 214 -15.95 8.00 11.21
C ALA A 214 -15.04 7.15 12.10
N GLY A 215 -15.64 6.26 12.88
CA GLY A 215 -14.90 5.35 13.75
C GLY A 215 -14.37 5.95 15.05
N VAL A 216 -14.63 7.23 15.35
CA VAL A 216 -14.12 7.87 16.57
C VAL A 216 -15.23 7.99 17.61
N GLU A 217 -14.98 7.45 18.80
CA GLU A 217 -15.77 7.74 20.01
C GLU A 217 -14.95 8.70 20.87
N PHE A 218 -15.42 9.94 21.05
CA PHE A 218 -14.67 10.96 21.78
C PHE A 218 -14.67 10.74 23.29
N GLU A 219 -13.69 11.33 23.98
CA GLU A 219 -13.59 11.35 25.44
C GLU A 219 -14.91 11.75 26.11
N ARG A 220 -15.19 11.15 27.27
CA ARG A 220 -16.30 11.54 28.14
C ARG A 220 -15.78 12.00 29.50
N ARG A 221 -16.33 13.11 29.98
CA ARG A 221 -16.03 13.71 31.29
C ARG A 221 -17.18 13.42 32.24
N LYS A 222 -16.87 12.97 33.48
CA LYS A 222 -17.89 12.67 34.51
C LYS A 222 -18.55 13.93 35.11
N SER A 223 -17.99 15.12 34.89
CA SER A 223 -18.54 16.41 35.33
C SER A 223 -18.17 17.52 34.35
N LEU A 224 -19.08 18.46 34.13
CA LEU A 224 -18.86 19.67 33.33
C LEU A 224 -17.82 20.63 33.95
N ILE A 225 -17.44 20.43 35.22
CA ILE A 225 -16.64 21.39 36.02
C ILE A 225 -15.40 20.74 36.67
N GLY A 226 -15.12 19.45 36.41
CA GLY A 226 -14.00 18.72 37.02
C GLY A 226 -12.99 18.17 36.01
N PRO A 227 -11.70 18.03 36.37
CA PRO A 227 -10.64 17.54 35.46
C PRO A 227 -10.68 16.01 35.23
N TRP A 228 -11.65 15.29 35.79
CA TRP A 228 -11.68 13.83 35.77
C TRP A 228 -12.33 13.28 34.49
N ILE A 229 -11.48 12.86 33.56
CA ILE A 229 -11.86 12.11 32.35
C ILE A 229 -12.15 10.66 32.77
N SER A 230 -13.37 10.18 32.51
CA SER A 230 -13.76 8.80 32.82
C SER A 230 -13.48 7.83 31.68
N GLU A 231 -13.53 8.32 30.44
CA GLU A 231 -13.24 7.55 29.23
C GLU A 231 -12.43 8.44 28.29
N ARG A 232 -11.28 7.95 27.81
CA ARG A 232 -10.35 8.70 26.95
C ARG A 232 -10.69 8.63 25.45
N GLY A 233 -11.80 7.97 25.14
CA GLY A 233 -12.29 7.75 23.80
C GLY A 233 -11.71 6.49 23.15
N LYS A 234 -12.20 6.19 21.95
CA LYS A 234 -11.87 4.99 21.18
C LYS A 234 -11.76 5.31 19.69
N LEU A 235 -11.00 4.50 18.98
CA LEU A 235 -10.77 4.62 17.55
C LEU A 235 -10.93 3.26 16.86
N ARG A 236 -11.90 3.14 15.97
CA ARG A 236 -12.04 2.02 15.05
C ARG A 236 -11.23 2.30 13.78
N LEU A 237 -10.19 1.51 13.54
CA LEU A 237 -9.17 1.79 12.53
C LEU A 237 -9.70 1.78 11.11
N ARG A 238 -10.47 0.75 10.72
CA ARG A 238 -11.05 0.65 9.37
C ARG A 238 -11.87 1.88 8.97
N PRO A 239 -12.99 2.23 9.65
CA PRO A 239 -13.82 3.36 9.24
C PRO A 239 -13.07 4.69 9.30
N PHE A 240 -12.14 4.86 10.25
CA PHE A 240 -11.31 6.04 10.33
C PHE A 240 -10.36 6.16 9.12
N ALA A 241 -9.60 5.11 8.81
CA ALA A 241 -8.65 5.10 7.71
C ALA A 241 -9.34 5.24 6.34
N GLU A 242 -10.46 4.55 6.12
CA GLU A 242 -11.27 4.70 4.91
C GLU A 242 -11.84 6.12 4.77
N SER A 243 -12.24 6.77 5.89
CA SER A 243 -12.67 8.18 5.87
C SER A 243 -11.53 9.13 5.53
N MET A 244 -10.35 8.92 6.13
CA MET A 244 -9.16 9.72 5.84
C MET A 244 -8.74 9.62 4.36
N LEU A 245 -8.78 8.41 3.79
CA LEU A 245 -8.49 8.16 2.38
C LEU A 245 -9.58 8.68 1.43
N ARG A 246 -10.80 8.94 1.90
CA ARG A 246 -11.85 9.58 1.10
C ARG A 246 -11.81 11.11 1.18
N GLN A 247 -11.41 11.68 2.32
CA GLN A 247 -11.33 13.13 2.49
C GLN A 247 -10.13 13.74 1.75
N GLY A 248 -9.08 12.95 1.52
CA GLY A 248 -7.90 13.40 0.78
C GLY A 248 -6.98 14.34 1.54
N LEU A 249 -5.92 14.77 0.85
CA LEU A 249 -4.99 15.81 1.31
C LEU A 249 -5.56 17.23 1.21
N GLY A 250 -6.87 17.36 1.00
CA GLY A 250 -7.55 18.62 0.74
C GLY A 250 -7.93 19.35 2.01
N THR A 251 -6.95 19.95 2.70
CA THR A 251 -7.01 21.28 3.35
C THR A 251 -5.77 21.49 4.25
N GLN A 252 -5.06 22.60 4.06
CA GLN A 252 -3.79 22.93 4.73
C GLN A 252 -3.89 23.21 6.25
N ALA A 253 -5.10 23.27 6.82
CA ALA A 253 -5.31 23.63 8.23
C ALA A 253 -5.37 22.41 9.19
N GLN A 254 -5.14 21.19 8.68
CA GLN A 254 -5.46 19.94 9.38
C GLN A 254 -4.25 19.02 9.46
N GLY A 255 -4.20 18.20 10.51
CA GLY A 255 -3.19 17.15 10.66
C GLY A 255 -2.22 17.35 11.81
N LEU A 256 -0.98 16.88 11.62
CA LEU A 256 0.05 16.93 12.67
C LEU A 256 0.36 18.38 13.07
N THR A 257 0.42 18.65 14.38
CA THR A 257 0.80 19.97 14.88
C THR A 257 2.30 20.23 14.67
N ALA A 258 2.74 21.50 14.72
CA ALA A 258 4.17 21.83 14.60
C ALA A 258 5.03 21.14 15.69
N GLN A 259 4.49 21.05 16.91
CA GLN A 259 5.10 20.32 18.01
C GLN A 259 5.16 18.81 17.71
N ALA A 260 4.07 18.22 17.24
CA ALA A 260 4.04 16.80 16.87
C ALA A 260 5.05 16.47 15.76
N ARG A 261 5.18 17.32 14.73
CA ARG A 261 6.19 17.15 13.68
C ARG A 261 7.62 17.11 14.24
N THR A 262 7.90 17.97 15.22
CA THR A 262 9.21 18.00 15.90
C THR A 262 9.44 16.73 16.70
N LEU A 263 8.41 16.25 17.42
CA LEU A 263 8.48 15.01 18.20
C LEU A 263 8.71 13.80 17.30
N LEU A 264 8.02 13.68 16.17
CA LEU A 264 8.18 12.56 15.23
C LEU A 264 9.63 12.41 14.74
N GLY A 265 10.36 13.51 14.58
CA GLY A 265 11.80 13.47 14.25
C GLY A 265 12.68 12.80 15.31
N ARG A 266 12.16 12.59 16.52
CA ARG A 266 12.83 11.98 17.68
C ARG A 266 12.11 10.73 18.20
N THR A 267 11.04 10.32 17.52
CA THR A 267 10.24 9.15 17.90
C THR A 267 10.70 7.94 17.11
N ALA A 268 11.29 6.96 17.79
CA ALA A 268 11.39 5.61 17.25
C ALA A 268 10.02 4.94 17.34
N LEU A 269 9.66 4.14 16.33
CA LEU A 269 8.41 3.38 16.28
C LEU A 269 8.73 1.92 16.02
N SER A 270 8.10 1.05 16.79
CA SER A 270 8.09 -0.39 16.51
C SER A 270 6.70 -0.94 16.72
N GLY A 271 6.37 -2.03 16.06
CA GLY A 271 5.11 -2.70 16.30
C GLY A 271 4.97 -3.97 15.49
N GLU A 272 4.11 -4.84 15.98
CA GLU A 272 3.71 -6.05 15.29
C GLU A 272 2.20 -6.07 15.26
N LEU A 273 1.65 -6.14 14.05
CA LEU A 273 0.21 -6.05 13.79
C LEU A 273 -0.20 -7.22 12.90
N ARG A 274 -1.09 -8.07 13.39
CA ARG A 274 -1.70 -9.14 12.62
C ARG A 274 -2.94 -8.62 11.93
N LEU A 275 -2.91 -8.55 10.60
CA LEU A 275 -4.05 -8.14 9.80
C LEU A 275 -5.19 -9.18 9.89
N GLY A 276 -6.44 -8.70 9.86
CA GLY A 276 -7.61 -9.54 9.68
C GLY A 276 -7.77 -10.05 8.24
N ASP A 277 -8.78 -10.87 8.03
CA ASP A 277 -9.18 -11.30 6.69
C ASP A 277 -10.10 -10.27 6.01
N GLY A 278 -10.34 -10.46 4.72
CA GLY A 278 -11.35 -9.75 3.95
C GLY A 278 -10.80 -8.85 2.85
N LEU A 279 -11.72 -8.11 2.21
CA LEU A 279 -11.40 -7.35 1.00
C LEU A 279 -10.55 -6.11 1.30
N LEU A 280 -9.36 -6.07 0.68
CA LEU A 280 -8.54 -4.89 0.50
C LEU A 280 -8.78 -4.34 -0.92
N ALA A 281 -9.45 -3.21 -1.02
CA ALA A 281 -9.71 -2.52 -2.29
C ALA A 281 -9.15 -1.09 -2.28
N LEU A 282 -8.43 -0.77 -3.34
CA LEU A 282 -7.89 0.53 -3.68
C LEU A 282 -8.27 0.85 -5.14
N PRO A 283 -8.17 2.12 -5.58
CA PRO A 283 -8.33 2.44 -7.00
C PRO A 283 -7.38 1.60 -7.88
N GLY A 284 -7.96 0.77 -8.75
CA GLY A 284 -7.20 -0.12 -9.66
C GLY A 284 -6.65 -1.40 -9.03
N LEU A 285 -6.95 -1.71 -7.75
CA LEU A 285 -6.49 -2.95 -7.10
C LEU A 285 -7.55 -3.48 -6.14
N ARG A 286 -7.83 -4.78 -6.22
CA ARG A 286 -8.70 -5.52 -5.31
C ARG A 286 -8.02 -6.83 -4.97
N VAL A 287 -7.98 -7.15 -3.69
CA VAL A 287 -7.37 -8.38 -3.18
C VAL A 287 -8.16 -8.82 -1.96
N SER A 288 -8.55 -10.09 -1.89
CA SER A 288 -9.14 -10.66 -0.69
C SER A 288 -8.03 -11.25 0.18
N MET A 289 -7.76 -10.64 1.33
CA MET A 289 -6.75 -11.15 2.27
C MET A 289 -7.33 -12.35 3.02
N ASP A 290 -6.53 -13.39 3.17
CA ASP A 290 -6.88 -14.57 3.96
C ASP A 290 -5.69 -15.01 4.81
N GLY A 291 -5.95 -15.79 5.85
CA GLY A 291 -4.88 -16.42 6.62
C GLY A 291 -4.68 -15.89 8.04
N HIS A 292 -5.60 -15.05 8.55
CA HIS A 292 -5.53 -14.49 9.90
C HIS A 292 -5.29 -15.57 10.98
N GLU A 293 -6.10 -16.64 10.95
CA GLU A 293 -6.02 -17.76 11.90
C GLU A 293 -4.72 -18.58 11.76
N GLN A 294 -4.10 -18.55 10.58
CA GLN A 294 -2.84 -19.23 10.28
C GLN A 294 -1.62 -18.40 10.68
N GLY A 295 -1.83 -17.18 11.22
CA GLY A 295 -0.75 -16.29 11.65
C GLY A 295 0.05 -15.65 10.52
N VAL A 296 -0.46 -15.72 9.27
CA VAL A 296 0.09 -14.98 8.13
C VAL A 296 -0.48 -13.57 8.09
N ASN A 297 0.03 -12.71 7.21
CA ASN A 297 -0.33 -11.29 7.10
C ASN A 297 0.03 -10.45 8.35
N THR A 298 1.08 -10.84 9.06
CA THR A 298 1.65 -10.06 10.15
C THR A 298 2.56 -8.97 9.58
N ILE A 299 2.22 -7.70 9.88
CA ILE A 299 3.02 -6.52 9.58
C ILE A 299 3.93 -6.23 10.76
N VAL A 300 5.23 -6.19 10.50
CA VAL A 300 6.22 -5.63 11.43
C VAL A 300 6.54 -4.21 10.99
N LEU A 301 6.25 -3.24 11.87
CA LEU A 301 6.55 -1.82 11.67
C LEU A 301 7.83 -1.46 12.42
N ARG A 302 8.73 -0.74 11.76
CA ARG A 302 9.99 -0.26 12.37
C ARG A 302 10.39 1.10 11.83
N SER A 303 10.85 1.96 12.73
CA SER A 303 11.49 3.22 12.44
C SER A 303 12.37 3.62 13.62
N GLU A 304 13.60 4.03 13.35
CA GLU A 304 14.47 4.67 14.36
C GLU A 304 14.06 6.13 14.60
N SER A 305 13.40 6.76 13.62
CA SER A 305 12.88 8.12 13.69
C SER A 305 11.77 8.27 12.66
N VAL A 306 10.52 8.37 13.11
CA VAL A 306 9.34 8.45 12.23
C VAL A 306 9.42 9.68 11.31
N GLY A 307 10.03 10.77 11.78
CA GLY A 307 10.27 11.97 10.97
C GLY A 307 11.36 11.81 9.90
N ARG A 308 12.09 10.70 9.88
CA ARG A 308 13.09 10.35 8.85
C ARG A 308 12.65 9.21 7.95
N GLY A 309 11.69 8.39 8.37
CA GLY A 309 11.12 7.33 7.56
C GLY A 309 10.34 6.31 8.36
N LEU A 310 9.73 5.37 7.66
CA LEU A 310 8.97 4.25 8.22
C LEU A 310 9.17 3.02 7.33
N GLY A 311 9.49 1.89 7.94
CA GLY A 311 9.50 0.58 7.32
C GLY A 311 8.35 -0.29 7.81
N ALA A 312 7.79 -1.07 6.90
CA ALA A 312 6.79 -2.10 7.15
C ALA A 312 7.20 -3.38 6.41
N GLU A 313 7.16 -4.53 7.06
CA GLU A 313 7.45 -5.83 6.46
C GLU A 313 6.31 -6.82 6.73
N ILE A 314 5.91 -7.57 5.71
CA ILE A 314 5.06 -8.75 5.83
C ILE A 314 5.91 -9.95 5.40
N ALA A 315 6.31 -10.76 6.37
CA ALA A 315 7.17 -11.92 6.11
C ALA A 315 6.48 -13.01 5.28
N ALA A 316 5.16 -13.15 5.45
CA ALA A 316 4.30 -14.06 4.70
C ALA A 316 2.94 -13.39 4.46
N LEU A 317 2.71 -12.99 3.21
CA LEU A 317 1.44 -12.49 2.70
C LEU A 317 0.67 -13.66 2.09
N SER A 318 -0.61 -13.79 2.41
CA SER A 318 -1.58 -14.67 1.74
C SER A 318 -2.80 -13.87 1.33
N ALA A 319 -3.21 -14.08 0.09
CA ALA A 319 -4.35 -13.42 -0.51
C ALA A 319 -4.95 -14.27 -1.63
N ARG A 320 -6.23 -14.02 -1.92
CA ARG A 320 -7.02 -14.62 -2.98
C ARG A 320 -7.71 -13.56 -3.83
N GLU A 321 -8.19 -13.98 -4.99
CA GLU A 321 -9.03 -13.16 -5.86
C GLU A 321 -8.39 -11.79 -6.14
N ILE A 322 -7.18 -11.83 -6.70
CA ILE A 322 -6.45 -10.63 -7.08
C ILE A 322 -7.10 -10.10 -8.35
N ALA A 323 -7.43 -8.82 -8.37
CA ALA A 323 -7.80 -8.10 -9.56
C ALA A 323 -7.10 -6.74 -9.55
N ALA A 324 -6.39 -6.42 -10.62
CA ALA A 324 -5.73 -5.14 -10.76
C ALA A 324 -5.96 -4.59 -12.17
N SER A 325 -6.06 -3.27 -12.30
CA SER A 325 -6.25 -2.61 -13.59
C SER A 325 -5.36 -1.40 -13.71
N TRP A 326 -4.72 -1.27 -14.87
CA TRP A 326 -3.83 -0.15 -15.18
C TRP A 326 -3.71 0.00 -16.70
N GLY A 327 -3.73 1.24 -17.21
CA GLY A 327 -3.40 1.51 -18.61
C GLY A 327 -4.17 0.67 -19.66
N GLY A 328 -5.43 0.32 -19.40
CA GLY A 328 -6.23 -0.55 -20.27
C GLY A 328 -5.98 -2.06 -20.11
N ALA A 329 -4.98 -2.46 -19.34
CA ALA A 329 -4.76 -3.85 -18.94
C ALA A 329 -5.54 -4.20 -17.66
N GLN A 330 -5.99 -5.44 -17.57
CA GLN A 330 -6.64 -6.02 -16.40
C GLN A 330 -5.96 -7.33 -16.03
N LEU A 331 -5.35 -7.39 -14.86
CA LEU A 331 -4.82 -8.60 -14.25
C LEU A 331 -5.87 -9.21 -13.33
N ALA A 332 -6.02 -10.53 -13.40
CA ALA A 332 -6.71 -11.34 -12.41
C ALA A 332 -5.82 -12.50 -11.96
N GLY A 333 -6.02 -13.01 -10.74
CA GLY A 333 -5.33 -14.18 -10.22
C GLY A 333 -6.11 -14.82 -9.07
N GLU A 334 -5.94 -16.12 -8.87
CA GLU A 334 -6.71 -16.87 -7.87
C GLU A 334 -6.11 -16.75 -6.47
N ALA A 335 -4.78 -16.80 -6.37
CA ALA A 335 -4.05 -16.71 -5.11
C ALA A 335 -2.71 -15.99 -5.28
N LEU A 336 -2.29 -15.27 -4.24
CA LEU A 336 -1.02 -14.57 -4.14
C LEU A 336 -0.37 -14.95 -2.82
N THR A 337 0.88 -15.40 -2.90
CA THR A 337 1.76 -15.50 -1.73
C THR A 337 3.00 -14.66 -1.96
N ALA A 338 3.46 -13.94 -0.95
CA ALA A 338 4.64 -13.09 -1.11
C ALA A 338 5.31 -12.73 0.22
N LYS A 339 6.57 -12.34 0.16
CA LYS A 339 7.25 -11.59 1.21
C LYS A 339 7.37 -10.12 0.79
N LEU A 340 6.64 -9.24 1.46
CA LEU A 340 6.50 -7.82 1.10
C LEU A 340 7.28 -6.92 2.08
N GLY A 341 7.96 -5.92 1.56
CA GLY A 341 8.53 -4.81 2.34
C GLY A 341 8.15 -3.48 1.73
N VAL A 342 7.78 -2.51 2.57
CA VAL A 342 7.58 -1.12 2.18
C VAL A 342 8.45 -0.25 3.04
N GLN A 343 9.15 0.68 2.43
CA GLN A 343 9.89 1.70 3.13
C GLN A 343 9.55 3.06 2.55
N VAL A 344 9.28 4.03 3.43
CA VAL A 344 9.20 5.44 3.09
C VAL A 344 10.34 6.14 3.83
N VAL A 345 11.11 6.96 3.11
CA VAL A 345 12.28 7.67 3.65
C VAL A 345 12.21 9.13 3.26
N VAL A 346 12.65 10.00 4.16
CA VAL A 346 12.84 11.43 3.88
C VAL A 346 14.26 11.64 3.35
N GLU A 347 14.38 12.07 2.10
CA GLU A 347 15.63 12.44 1.44
C GLU A 347 15.61 13.96 1.15
N GLY A 348 16.29 14.74 1.98
CA GLY A 348 16.23 16.21 1.91
C GLY A 348 14.80 16.71 2.15
N ASP A 349 14.26 17.45 1.18
CA ASP A 349 12.89 17.96 1.19
C ASP A 349 11.89 17.03 0.48
N THR A 350 12.32 15.82 0.10
CA THR A 350 11.49 14.88 -0.65
C THR A 350 11.23 13.59 0.12
N LEU A 351 10.07 12.99 -0.10
CA LEU A 351 9.79 11.63 0.33
C LEU A 351 10.14 10.68 -0.81
N ARG A 352 10.75 9.56 -0.47
CA ARG A 352 11.03 8.45 -1.38
C ARG A 352 10.36 7.21 -0.84
N PHE A 353 9.87 6.35 -1.73
CA PHE A 353 9.38 5.04 -1.35
C PHE A 353 10.17 3.92 -2.03
N VAL A 354 10.19 2.77 -1.36
CA VAL A 354 10.68 1.50 -1.88
C VAL A 354 9.65 0.43 -1.51
N LEU A 355 9.06 -0.20 -2.52
CA LEU A 355 8.24 -1.40 -2.40
C LEU A 355 9.11 -2.56 -2.87
N ALA A 356 9.39 -3.51 -1.99
CA ALA A 356 10.19 -4.69 -2.29
C ALA A 356 9.36 -5.95 -2.12
N VAL A 357 9.47 -6.87 -3.08
CA VAL A 357 9.01 -8.24 -2.93
C VAL A 357 10.20 -9.16 -3.07
N ALA A 358 10.59 -9.79 -1.96
CA ALA A 358 11.76 -10.67 -1.95
C ALA A 358 11.48 -11.91 -2.80
N ASN A 359 10.31 -12.51 -2.61
CA ASN A 359 9.78 -13.60 -3.42
C ASN A 359 8.25 -13.58 -3.40
N GLY A 360 7.63 -14.15 -4.42
CA GLY A 360 6.20 -14.37 -4.45
C GLY A 360 5.75 -15.23 -5.61
N ARG A 361 4.49 -15.64 -5.54
CA ARG A 361 3.83 -16.47 -6.54
C ARG A 361 2.38 -16.03 -6.69
N ILE A 362 1.94 -15.87 -7.93
CA ILE A 362 0.53 -15.73 -8.31
C ILE A 362 0.08 -17.01 -9.00
N THR A 363 -1.05 -17.58 -8.56
CA THR A 363 -1.69 -18.75 -9.17
C THR A 363 -2.73 -18.30 -10.18
N ALA A 364 -2.77 -19.00 -11.32
CA ALA A 364 -3.67 -18.77 -12.43
C ALA A 364 -3.75 -17.30 -12.89
N PRO A 365 -2.62 -16.58 -13.09
CA PRO A 365 -2.66 -15.20 -13.52
C PRO A 365 -3.27 -15.09 -14.92
N ARG A 366 -4.13 -14.09 -15.12
CA ARG A 366 -4.77 -13.77 -16.40
C ARG A 366 -4.65 -12.29 -16.65
N ILE A 367 -4.20 -11.90 -17.83
CA ILE A 367 -4.12 -10.51 -18.25
C ILE A 367 -4.99 -10.35 -19.49
N GLY A 368 -6.00 -9.49 -19.39
CA GLY A 368 -6.81 -9.03 -20.51
C GLY A 368 -6.42 -7.61 -20.89
N PHE A 369 -6.63 -7.26 -22.16
CA PHE A 369 -6.42 -5.91 -22.67
C PHE A 369 -7.74 -5.36 -23.19
N ALA A 370 -8.10 -4.15 -22.77
CA ALA A 370 -9.24 -3.44 -23.33
C ALA A 370 -9.00 -3.24 -24.83
N ALA A 371 -10.01 -3.58 -25.65
CA ALA A 371 -10.00 -3.20 -27.06
C ALA A 371 -9.95 -1.67 -27.10
N GLY A 372 -8.87 -1.09 -27.61
CA GLY A 372 -8.79 0.35 -27.76
C GLY A 372 -9.97 0.81 -28.61
N GLU A 373 -10.77 1.75 -28.09
CA GLU A 373 -11.70 2.48 -28.95
C GLU A 373 -10.87 3.12 -30.07
N PRO A 374 -11.23 2.92 -31.34
CA PRO A 374 -10.60 3.65 -32.43
C PRO A 374 -10.86 5.14 -32.19
N ALA A 375 -9.78 5.93 -32.20
CA ALA A 375 -9.83 7.39 -32.15
C ALA A 375 -10.60 7.99 -33.32
#